data_AF-A0ABD3JY25-F1
#
_entry.id   AF-A0ABD3JY25-F1
#
_cell.length_a   1.000
_cell.length_b   1.000
_cell.length_c   1.000
_cell.angle_alpha   90.00
_cell.angle_beta   90.00
_cell.angle_gamma   90.00
#
_symmetry.space_group_name_H-M   'P 1'
#
loop_
_entity.id
_entity.type
_entity.pdbx_description
1 polymer ?
#
loop_
_entity_poly.entity_id
_entity_poly.type
_entity_poly.pdbx_seq_one_letter_code
_entity_poly.pdbx_strand_id
1 'polypeptide(L)'
;MAAAASLCNRNPSPFLGRFPPPHPLAVKKKALSGPHPGRPSRAAAAGIRALFWRSKKSLEPRETVDLSLGDYALTAPAAEDVSTAAESRPKRISPSVVNSISEVSANDWDACALDATGPEKYNPFLSHGFLSSLEESNSAVKETGWMPRHIVAKDESGTVVGVVPLYLKSHSNGEFVFDHSWADAYYSYGSRYYPKYQCCVPFTPVTGPRILLRDSLYKDQVFDIVVDALKNLVAKSQVSSIHITFSSENEWQNLKEKGFLQRIGMQYHWSNRNYTCFDDFLMDMKQSKRKNIRQERKKISAQNLTMKRLRGNEIKAKHWDSFYMFYRNTTDNKWGSPYLTREFFHNMGSKMGDQVLLVVAEEGDELVAGALNLIGGDTIYGRLWGCHPKAYYPSLHFEACYYQVQQLR
;
A
#
# COMPACT_ATOMS: atom_id res chain seq x y z
N MET A 1 -6.14 8.21 11.96
CA MET A 1 -5.99 6.79 12.36
C MET A 1 -5.75 5.99 11.08
N ALA A 2 -4.82 5.04 11.07
CA ALA A 2 -4.74 4.06 9.98
C ALA A 2 -5.48 2.81 10.44
N ALA A 3 -6.56 2.46 9.74
CA ALA A 3 -7.37 1.30 10.04
C ALA A 3 -6.97 0.14 9.12
N ALA A 4 -6.93 -1.07 9.66
CA ALA A 4 -6.81 -2.30 8.90
C ALA A 4 -7.83 -3.32 9.42
N ALA A 5 -8.34 -4.16 8.52
CA ALA A 5 -9.25 -5.23 8.82
C ALA A 5 -8.74 -6.53 8.19
N SER A 6 -8.71 -7.63 8.93
CA SER A 6 -8.18 -8.91 8.46
C SER A 6 -9.15 -10.04 8.74
N LEU A 7 -9.30 -10.98 7.81
CA LEU A 7 -10.07 -12.21 8.01
C LEU A 7 -9.16 -13.41 7.81
N CYS A 8 -9.14 -14.33 8.77
CA CYS A 8 -8.39 -15.58 8.68
C CYS A 8 -9.29 -16.75 8.28
N ASN A 9 -8.76 -17.66 7.48
CA ASN A 9 -9.42 -18.92 7.17
C ASN A 9 -9.45 -19.80 8.44
N ARG A 10 -10.64 -20.30 8.80
CA ARG A 10 -10.86 -21.08 10.03
C ARG A 10 -10.54 -22.57 9.88
N ASN A 11 -10.33 -23.07 8.66
CA ASN A 11 -10.06 -24.49 8.43
C ASN A 11 -8.55 -24.76 8.48
N PRO A 12 -8.04 -25.46 9.52
CA PRO A 12 -6.67 -25.98 9.49
C PRO A 12 -6.52 -27.01 8.36
N SER A 13 -5.35 -27.02 7.73
CA SER A 13 -4.91 -28.07 6.80
C SER A 13 -5.19 -29.47 7.38
N PRO A 14 -5.61 -30.48 6.59
CA PRO A 14 -6.06 -31.79 7.10
C PRO A 14 -4.96 -32.66 7.73
N PHE A 15 -3.75 -32.14 7.94
CA PHE A 15 -2.67 -32.83 8.63
C PHE A 15 -2.67 -32.55 10.13
N LEU A 16 -3.69 -33.06 10.83
CA LEU A 16 -3.65 -33.30 12.27
C LEU A 16 -3.71 -34.80 12.51
N GLY A 17 -2.54 -35.43 12.63
CA GLY A 17 -2.44 -36.87 12.88
C GLY A 17 -1.05 -37.30 13.33
N ARG A 18 -0.85 -37.30 14.66
CA ARG A 18 0.15 -38.04 15.45
C ARG A 18 1.64 -37.63 15.34
N PHE A 19 2.13 -36.98 16.39
CA PHE A 19 3.53 -37.12 16.83
C PHE A 19 3.55 -37.65 18.29
N PRO A 20 4.52 -38.53 18.65
CA PRO A 20 4.65 -39.06 20.02
C PRO A 20 5.25 -38.01 20.98
N PRO A 21 5.10 -38.17 22.31
CA PRO A 21 5.44 -37.13 23.28
C PRO A 21 6.96 -36.97 23.44
N PRO A 22 7.45 -35.78 23.87
CA PRO A 22 8.88 -35.53 24.03
C PRO A 22 9.43 -36.16 25.32
N HIS A 23 10.64 -36.71 25.24
CA HIS A 23 11.42 -37.16 26.41
C HIS A 23 11.91 -35.98 27.28
N PRO A 24 11.97 -36.13 28.61
CA PRO A 24 12.41 -35.05 29.51
C PRO A 24 13.95 -34.96 29.58
N LEU A 25 14.49 -33.75 29.45
CA LEU A 25 15.90 -33.45 29.67
C LEU A 25 16.21 -33.42 31.18
N ALA A 26 17.12 -34.31 31.62
CA ALA A 26 17.61 -34.35 32.99
C ALA A 26 18.67 -33.26 33.24
N VAL A 27 18.45 -32.48 34.30
CA VAL A 27 19.40 -31.52 34.88
C VAL A 27 20.39 -32.26 35.78
N LYS A 28 21.70 -31.98 35.67
CA LYS A 28 22.68 -32.29 36.72
C LYS A 28 23.46 -31.04 37.15
N LYS A 29 23.53 -30.86 38.48
CA LYS A 29 24.23 -29.81 39.24
C LYS A 29 25.46 -30.39 39.96
N LYS A 30 26.40 -29.47 40.30
CA LYS A 30 27.51 -29.49 41.30
C LYS A 30 28.83 -30.19 40.90
N ALA A 31 30.01 -29.84 41.41
CA ALA A 31 30.58 -28.62 42.03
C ALA A 31 32.10 -28.85 42.32
N LEU A 32 32.93 -27.84 42.04
CA LEU A 32 34.11 -27.33 42.78
C LEU A 32 35.23 -28.24 43.33
N SER A 33 36.46 -28.03 42.81
CA SER A 33 37.69 -27.73 43.58
C SER A 33 38.82 -27.22 42.64
N GLY A 34 39.60 -26.21 43.06
CA GLY A 34 40.82 -25.72 42.38
C GLY A 34 42.11 -26.11 43.15
N PRO A 35 43.31 -25.54 42.90
CA PRO A 35 43.67 -24.47 41.94
C PRO A 35 44.96 -24.67 41.09
N HIS A 36 45.00 -23.97 39.94
CA HIS A 36 46.13 -23.32 39.19
C HIS A 36 47.43 -24.07 38.76
N PRO A 37 48.22 -23.53 37.80
CA PRO A 37 47.90 -22.67 36.63
C PRO A 37 48.58 -23.12 35.31
N GLY A 38 48.01 -22.76 34.15
CA GLY A 38 48.66 -22.93 32.84
C GLY A 38 47.71 -22.69 31.66
N ARG A 39 47.88 -21.56 30.97
CA ARG A 39 47.04 -21.05 29.86
C ARG A 39 47.50 -21.64 28.50
N PRO A 40 46.70 -21.52 27.41
CA PRO A 40 45.78 -22.56 26.98
C PRO A 40 46.16 -23.23 25.64
N SER A 41 45.54 -24.39 25.42
CA SER A 41 45.71 -25.30 24.29
C SER A 41 44.92 -24.90 23.03
N ARG A 42 45.39 -25.47 21.92
CA ARG A 42 44.84 -25.44 20.56
C ARG A 42 44.14 -26.78 20.31
N ALA A 43 42.83 -26.80 20.02
CA ALA A 43 42.09 -27.92 19.41
C ALA A 43 40.71 -27.38 18.93
N ALA A 44 40.45 -27.29 17.63
CA ALA A 44 39.90 -28.33 16.75
C ALA A 44 38.36 -28.52 16.85
N ALA A 45 37.68 -27.85 15.91
CA ALA A 45 36.47 -28.22 15.15
C ALA A 45 35.31 -29.00 15.82
N ALA A 46 34.18 -28.31 15.98
CA ALA A 46 32.85 -28.84 15.68
C ALA A 46 31.99 -27.70 15.12
N GLY A 47 32.01 -27.53 13.80
CA GLY A 47 31.24 -26.52 13.10
C GLY A 47 29.77 -26.93 13.01
N ILE A 48 28.87 -26.17 13.64
CA ILE A 48 27.44 -26.25 13.39
C ILE A 48 27.17 -25.48 12.10
N ARG A 49 27.08 -26.20 10.98
CA ARG A 49 26.53 -25.66 9.72
C ARG A 49 25.02 -25.55 9.89
N ALA A 50 24.50 -24.33 9.94
CA ALA A 50 23.09 -24.08 9.71
C ALA A 50 22.76 -24.46 8.26
N LEU A 51 21.98 -25.53 8.08
CA LEU A 51 21.42 -25.94 6.79
C LEU A 51 20.27 -25.00 6.40
N PHE A 52 20.59 -23.74 6.11
CA PHE A 52 19.71 -22.88 5.32
C PHE A 52 20.02 -23.11 3.84
N TRP A 53 18.96 -23.06 3.03
CA TRP A 53 18.92 -23.34 1.58
C TRP A 53 18.96 -24.82 1.18
N ARG A 54 17.79 -25.45 1.23
CA ARG A 54 17.46 -26.53 0.29
C ARG A 54 16.77 -25.92 -0.92
N SER A 55 17.30 -26.29 -2.09
CA SER A 55 16.90 -25.96 -3.47
C SER A 55 15.45 -25.52 -3.68
N LYS A 56 15.26 -24.45 -4.47
CA LYS A 56 14.00 -24.12 -5.16
C LYS A 56 13.48 -25.40 -5.84
N LYS A 57 12.46 -26.04 -5.28
CA LYS A 57 11.55 -26.83 -6.11
C LYS A 57 10.73 -25.81 -6.88
N SER A 58 10.84 -25.88 -8.21
CA SER A 58 9.86 -25.26 -9.10
C SER A 58 8.46 -25.62 -8.62
N LEU A 59 7.64 -24.60 -8.41
CA LEU A 59 6.22 -24.78 -8.17
C LEU A 59 5.62 -25.29 -9.47
N GLU A 60 5.28 -26.58 -9.51
CA GLU A 60 4.25 -27.07 -10.43
C GLU A 60 2.99 -26.21 -10.24
N PRO A 61 2.32 -25.76 -11.31
CA PRO A 61 1.09 -25.00 -11.19
C PRO A 61 0.08 -25.84 -10.41
N ARG A 62 -0.39 -25.34 -9.27
CA ARG A 62 -1.66 -25.84 -8.74
C ARG A 62 -2.70 -25.63 -9.84
N GLU A 63 -3.47 -26.68 -10.10
CA GLU A 63 -4.64 -26.70 -10.98
C GLU A 63 -5.38 -25.36 -10.93
N THR A 64 -5.86 -24.88 -12.08
CA THR A 64 -6.67 -23.67 -12.22
C THR A 64 -7.77 -23.66 -11.18
N VAL A 65 -7.54 -22.95 -10.08
CA VAL A 65 -8.50 -22.79 -9.00
C VAL A 65 -9.69 -22.04 -9.59
N ASP A 66 -10.89 -22.60 -9.46
CA ASP A 66 -12.13 -21.90 -9.80
C ASP A 66 -12.23 -20.64 -8.92
N LEU A 67 -12.06 -19.47 -9.54
CA LEU A 67 -12.20 -18.17 -8.90
C LEU A 67 -13.59 -17.54 -9.15
N SER A 68 -14.57 -18.31 -9.62
CA SER A 68 -15.94 -17.81 -9.78
C SER A 68 -16.50 -17.35 -8.43
N LEU A 69 -17.12 -16.18 -8.40
CA LEU A 69 -17.68 -15.60 -7.16
C LEU A 69 -19.20 -15.73 -7.09
N GLY A 70 -19.85 -16.25 -8.14
CA GLY A 70 -21.30 -16.46 -8.21
C GLY A 70 -22.08 -15.19 -8.53
N ASP A 71 -23.40 -15.36 -8.65
CA ASP A 71 -24.35 -14.29 -8.93
C ASP A 71 -25.23 -14.01 -7.71
N TYR A 72 -25.51 -12.75 -7.44
CA TYR A 72 -26.25 -12.31 -6.26
C TYR A 72 -27.48 -11.52 -6.68
N ALA A 73 -28.65 -11.88 -6.16
CA ALA A 73 -29.90 -11.15 -6.40
C ALA A 73 -29.98 -9.92 -5.49
N LEU A 74 -30.40 -8.78 -6.03
CA LEU A 74 -30.68 -7.57 -5.26
C LEU A 74 -32.10 -7.62 -4.67
N THR A 75 -32.24 -7.16 -3.43
CA THR A 75 -33.55 -6.94 -2.82
C THR A 75 -34.02 -5.52 -3.11
N ALA A 76 -35.31 -5.35 -3.40
CA ALA A 76 -35.85 -4.02 -3.63
C ALA A 76 -35.71 -3.14 -2.37
N PRO A 77 -35.30 -1.86 -2.50
CA PRO A 77 -35.31 -0.95 -1.36
C PRO A 77 -36.76 -0.76 -0.88
N ALA A 78 -36.95 -0.60 0.43
CA ALA A 78 -38.27 -0.31 1.01
C ALA A 78 -38.82 0.96 0.36
N ALA A 79 -40.04 0.88 -0.18
CA ALA A 79 -40.63 1.92 -1.01
C ALA A 79 -40.89 3.20 -0.20
N GLU A 80 -40.24 4.29 -0.59
CA GLU A 80 -40.85 5.62 -0.53
C GLU A 80 -41.03 6.12 -1.97
N ASP A 81 -42.23 6.59 -2.25
CA ASP A 81 -42.74 7.04 -3.55
C ASP A 81 -41.74 7.93 -4.31
N VAL A 82 -41.47 7.61 -5.58
CA VAL A 82 -41.65 8.52 -6.73
C VAL A 82 -41.66 7.69 -8.02
N SER A 83 -42.75 7.87 -8.77
CA SER A 83 -42.88 7.52 -10.18
C SER A 83 -42.07 8.52 -11.01
N THR A 84 -41.04 8.05 -11.72
CA THR A 84 -40.69 8.47 -13.10
C THR A 84 -39.52 7.63 -13.64
N ALA A 85 -39.65 7.22 -14.91
CA ALA A 85 -38.69 6.52 -15.77
C ALA A 85 -38.32 5.07 -15.37
N ALA A 86 -38.85 4.13 -16.15
CA ALA A 86 -38.45 2.73 -16.18
C ALA A 86 -37.05 2.59 -16.82
N GLU A 87 -36.02 3.03 -16.13
CA GLU A 87 -34.68 2.46 -16.32
C GLU A 87 -34.64 1.12 -15.60
N SER A 88 -34.19 0.08 -16.29
CA SER A 88 -34.15 -1.30 -15.79
C SER A 88 -33.31 -1.35 -14.50
N ARG A 89 -33.98 -1.36 -13.35
CA ARG A 89 -33.32 -1.52 -12.05
C ARG A 89 -32.54 -2.83 -12.05
N PRO A 90 -31.25 -2.82 -11.68
CA PRO A 90 -30.47 -4.04 -11.64
C PRO A 90 -31.11 -5.01 -10.65
N LYS A 91 -31.22 -6.26 -11.08
CA LYS A 91 -31.77 -7.37 -10.29
C LYS A 91 -30.66 -8.31 -9.84
N ARG A 92 -29.49 -8.28 -10.49
CA ARG A 92 -28.39 -9.19 -10.22
C ARG A 92 -27.04 -8.48 -10.29
N ILE A 93 -26.18 -8.79 -9.33
CA ILE A 93 -24.78 -8.39 -9.33
C ILE A 93 -23.90 -9.64 -9.44
N SER A 94 -22.93 -9.57 -10.34
CA SER A 94 -21.98 -10.64 -10.64
C SER A 94 -20.55 -10.14 -10.38
N PRO A 95 -19.98 -10.38 -9.18
CA PRO A 95 -18.57 -10.15 -8.92
C PRO A 95 -17.69 -11.16 -9.68
N SER A 96 -16.54 -10.70 -10.15
CA SER A 96 -15.54 -11.53 -10.83
C SER A 96 -14.12 -11.07 -10.47
N VAL A 97 -13.15 -11.97 -10.60
CA VAL A 97 -11.72 -11.66 -10.40
C VAL A 97 -11.06 -11.43 -11.75
N VAL A 98 -10.41 -10.28 -11.93
CA VAL A 98 -9.57 -9.95 -13.09
C VAL A 98 -8.08 -10.00 -12.72
N ASN A 99 -7.22 -10.29 -13.68
CA ASN A 99 -5.79 -10.55 -13.44
C ASN A 99 -4.88 -9.35 -13.71
N SER A 100 -5.44 -8.28 -14.26
CA SER A 100 -4.79 -6.99 -14.41
C SER A 100 -5.85 -5.88 -14.37
N ILE A 101 -5.44 -4.70 -13.93
CA ILE A 101 -6.29 -3.50 -14.03
C ILE A 101 -6.63 -3.12 -15.48
N SER A 102 -5.81 -3.55 -16.45
CA SER A 102 -6.08 -3.32 -17.87
C SER A 102 -7.34 -4.03 -18.40
N GLU A 103 -7.86 -5.02 -17.69
CA GLU A 103 -9.12 -5.71 -18.03
C GLU A 103 -10.37 -4.87 -17.69
N VAL A 104 -10.20 -3.74 -17.00
CA VAL A 104 -11.27 -2.78 -16.69
C VAL A 104 -10.94 -1.45 -17.37
N SER A 105 -11.94 -0.82 -17.98
CA SER A 105 -11.74 0.50 -18.59
C SER A 105 -11.37 1.52 -17.51
N ALA A 106 -10.49 2.47 -17.84
CA ALA A 106 -10.13 3.55 -16.92
C ALA A 106 -11.36 4.36 -16.50
N ASN A 107 -12.29 4.61 -17.44
CA ASN A 107 -13.53 5.34 -17.17
C ASN A 107 -14.38 4.63 -16.10
N ASP A 108 -14.59 3.31 -16.21
CA ASP A 108 -15.41 2.58 -15.24
C ASP A 108 -14.74 2.52 -13.87
N TRP A 109 -13.43 2.26 -13.83
CA TRP A 109 -12.68 2.20 -12.58
C TRP A 109 -12.67 3.54 -11.86
N ASP A 110 -12.32 4.61 -12.59
CA ASP A 110 -12.22 5.96 -12.03
C ASP A 110 -13.60 6.52 -11.65
N ALA A 111 -14.66 6.11 -12.35
CA ALA A 111 -16.03 6.39 -11.97
C ALA A 111 -16.39 5.75 -10.61
N CYS A 112 -16.00 4.50 -10.34
CA CYS A 112 -16.16 3.90 -9.01
C CYS A 112 -15.31 4.60 -7.95
N ALA A 113 -14.07 4.96 -8.27
CA ALA A 113 -13.17 5.64 -7.33
C ALA A 113 -13.70 7.03 -6.93
N LEU A 114 -14.21 7.80 -7.91
CA LEU A 114 -14.77 9.12 -7.68
C LEU A 114 -16.05 9.06 -6.85
N ASP A 115 -16.98 8.17 -7.16
CA ASP A 115 -18.24 8.02 -6.39
C ASP A 115 -18.00 7.53 -4.95
N ALA A 116 -16.95 6.73 -4.73
CA ALA A 116 -16.63 6.21 -3.40
C ALA A 116 -16.18 7.31 -2.42
N THR A 117 -15.58 8.40 -2.89
CA THR A 117 -15.09 9.50 -2.05
C THR A 117 -15.77 10.84 -2.29
N GLY A 118 -16.40 11.03 -3.44
CA GLY A 118 -16.73 12.33 -4.00
C GLY A 118 -15.49 13.08 -4.52
N PRO A 119 -15.71 14.17 -5.28
CA PRO A 119 -14.62 14.98 -5.85
C PRO A 119 -13.79 15.70 -4.77
N GLU A 120 -14.40 16.12 -3.67
CA GLU A 120 -13.72 16.84 -2.59
C GLU A 120 -12.65 16.00 -1.89
N LYS A 121 -12.88 14.70 -1.74
CA LYS A 121 -11.95 13.77 -1.08
C LYS A 121 -11.29 12.81 -2.07
N TYR A 122 -11.20 13.24 -3.33
CA TYR A 122 -10.59 12.44 -4.39
C TYR A 122 -9.17 12.00 -4.00
N ASN A 123 -8.92 10.70 -4.12
CA ASN A 123 -7.63 10.09 -3.81
C ASN A 123 -6.96 9.59 -5.10
N PRO A 124 -5.86 10.24 -5.56
CA PRO A 124 -5.23 9.93 -6.84
C PRO A 124 -4.60 8.53 -6.89
N PHE A 125 -4.32 7.93 -5.73
CA PHE A 125 -3.73 6.59 -5.65
C PHE A 125 -4.71 5.45 -5.98
N LEU A 126 -6.01 5.73 -5.95
CA LEU A 126 -7.05 4.77 -6.33
C LEU A 126 -7.41 4.83 -7.81
N SER A 127 -6.85 5.79 -8.56
CA SER A 127 -7.09 5.92 -9.99
C SER A 127 -6.50 4.74 -10.78
N HIS A 128 -7.14 4.44 -11.91
CA HIS A 128 -6.65 3.50 -12.90
C HIS A 128 -5.26 3.89 -13.38
N GLY A 129 -5.03 5.18 -13.64
CA GLY A 129 -3.73 5.70 -14.07
C GLY A 129 -2.58 5.36 -13.11
N PHE A 130 -2.81 5.50 -11.80
CA PHE A 130 -1.80 5.16 -10.80
C PHE A 130 -1.54 3.65 -10.71
N LEU A 131 -2.60 2.86 -10.57
CA LEU A 131 -2.50 1.41 -10.39
C LEU A 131 -1.97 0.70 -11.65
N SER A 132 -2.41 1.11 -12.84
CA SER A 132 -1.87 0.59 -14.10
C SER A 132 -0.40 0.94 -14.29
N SER A 133 0.05 2.10 -13.82
CA SER A 133 1.47 2.47 -13.84
C SER A 133 2.32 1.52 -12.98
N LEU A 134 1.79 1.00 -11.88
CA LEU A 134 2.49 0.02 -11.04
C LEU A 134 2.60 -1.36 -11.71
N GLU A 135 1.53 -1.81 -12.37
CA GLU A 135 1.49 -3.10 -13.07
C GLU A 135 2.35 -3.09 -14.33
N GLU A 136 2.14 -2.13 -15.22
CA GLU A 136 2.84 -2.05 -16.51
C GLU A 136 4.34 -1.82 -16.37
N SER A 137 4.76 -1.18 -15.27
CA SER A 137 6.17 -0.94 -15.00
C SER A 137 6.87 -2.11 -14.32
N ASN A 138 6.16 -3.22 -14.06
CA ASN A 138 6.62 -4.36 -13.26
C ASN A 138 6.95 -4.05 -11.79
N SER A 139 6.40 -2.96 -11.22
CA SER A 139 6.59 -2.65 -9.80
C SER A 139 5.72 -3.56 -8.92
N ALA A 140 4.43 -3.70 -9.26
CA ALA A 140 3.47 -4.52 -8.54
C ALA A 140 2.97 -5.67 -9.42
N VAL A 141 3.80 -6.71 -9.55
CA VAL A 141 3.51 -7.90 -10.38
C VAL A 141 3.82 -9.19 -9.62
N LYS A 142 3.44 -10.34 -10.18
CA LYS A 142 3.65 -11.65 -9.58
C LYS A 142 5.12 -11.90 -9.20
N GLU A 143 6.04 -11.46 -10.05
CA GLU A 143 7.49 -11.61 -9.91
C GLU A 143 8.03 -10.85 -8.70
N THR A 144 7.41 -9.72 -8.35
CA THR A 144 7.72 -8.92 -7.16
C THR A 144 6.86 -9.30 -5.95
N GLY A 145 6.12 -10.41 -6.03
CA GLY A 145 5.26 -10.91 -4.97
C GLY A 145 3.96 -10.11 -4.78
N TRP A 146 3.50 -9.42 -5.83
CA TRP A 146 2.29 -8.61 -5.94
C TRP A 146 1.44 -9.07 -7.13
N MET A 147 0.90 -10.29 -7.11
CA MET A 147 0.08 -10.77 -8.25
C MET A 147 -1.30 -10.09 -8.24
N PRO A 148 -1.68 -9.30 -9.26
CA PRO A 148 -3.00 -8.66 -9.29
C PRO A 148 -4.13 -9.69 -9.38
N ARG A 149 -5.21 -9.44 -8.62
CA ARG A 149 -6.44 -10.24 -8.55
C ARG A 149 -7.63 -9.33 -8.20
N HIS A 150 -7.79 -8.21 -8.91
CA HIS A 150 -8.81 -7.22 -8.59
C HIS A 150 -10.22 -7.82 -8.69
N ILE A 151 -11.16 -7.31 -7.88
CA ILE A 151 -12.57 -7.68 -8.02
C ILE A 151 -13.28 -6.61 -8.83
N VAL A 152 -14.14 -7.06 -9.74
CA VAL A 152 -15.06 -6.22 -10.51
C VAL A 152 -16.47 -6.76 -10.34
N ALA A 153 -17.36 -5.95 -9.80
CA ALA A 153 -18.79 -6.23 -9.69
C ALA A 153 -19.52 -5.57 -10.86
N LYS A 154 -20.25 -6.37 -11.64
CA LYS A 154 -21.08 -5.90 -12.74
C LYS A 154 -22.54 -6.20 -12.49
N ASP A 155 -23.44 -5.37 -13.00
CA ASP A 155 -24.87 -5.69 -13.06
C ASP A 155 -25.20 -6.58 -14.28
N GLU A 156 -26.46 -6.97 -14.43
CA GLU A 156 -26.90 -7.80 -15.57
C GLU A 156 -26.74 -7.13 -16.96
N SER A 157 -26.61 -5.81 -17.01
CA SER A 157 -26.35 -5.07 -18.25
C SER A 157 -24.86 -5.07 -18.63
N GLY A 158 -24.01 -5.56 -17.72
CA GLY A 158 -22.55 -5.54 -17.85
C GLY A 158 -21.91 -4.24 -17.34
N THR A 159 -22.68 -3.33 -16.76
CA THR A 159 -22.20 -2.07 -16.20
C THR A 159 -21.42 -2.34 -14.92
N VAL A 160 -20.24 -1.75 -14.79
CA VAL A 160 -19.42 -1.86 -13.57
C VAL A 160 -20.04 -1.04 -12.46
N VAL A 161 -20.42 -1.70 -11.37
CA VAL A 161 -21.02 -1.07 -10.18
C VAL A 161 -20.07 -1.02 -8.99
N GLY A 162 -18.96 -1.76 -9.04
CA GLY A 162 -17.93 -1.70 -8.01
C GLY A 162 -16.62 -2.36 -8.41
N VAL A 163 -15.52 -1.88 -7.86
CA VAL A 163 -14.17 -2.40 -8.07
C VAL A 163 -13.37 -2.45 -6.76
N VAL A 164 -12.40 -3.37 -6.69
CA VAL A 164 -11.54 -3.56 -5.51
C VAL A 164 -10.09 -3.79 -5.95
N PRO A 165 -9.12 -2.92 -5.59
CA PRO A 165 -7.70 -3.17 -5.80
C PRO A 165 -7.22 -4.28 -4.87
N LEU A 166 -7.16 -5.50 -5.41
CA LEU A 166 -6.79 -6.71 -4.69
C LEU A 166 -5.57 -7.39 -5.32
N TYR A 167 -4.66 -7.88 -4.47
CA TYR A 167 -3.43 -8.56 -4.87
C TYR A 167 -3.23 -9.84 -4.04
N LEU A 168 -2.78 -10.91 -4.68
CA LEU A 168 -2.28 -12.10 -3.99
C LEU A 168 -0.78 -11.92 -3.67
N LYS A 169 -0.45 -11.87 -2.39
CA LYS A 169 0.88 -11.55 -1.86
C LYS A 169 1.63 -12.79 -1.41
N SER A 170 2.90 -12.88 -1.80
CA SER A 170 3.84 -13.93 -1.33
C SER A 170 4.70 -13.51 -0.12
N HIS A 171 4.61 -12.24 0.30
CA HIS A 171 5.33 -11.64 1.44
C HIS A 171 4.67 -10.30 1.86
N SER A 172 4.99 -9.75 3.03
CA SER A 172 4.46 -8.46 3.52
C SER A 172 5.19 -7.20 2.99
N ASN A 173 6.29 -7.35 2.24
CA ASN A 173 7.06 -6.18 1.78
C ASN A 173 6.22 -5.25 0.90
N GLY A 174 6.32 -3.94 1.16
CA GLY A 174 5.62 -2.88 0.45
C GLY A 174 4.18 -2.59 0.93
N GLU A 175 3.66 -3.35 1.89
CA GLU A 175 2.30 -3.16 2.42
C GLU A 175 2.22 -2.10 3.52
N PHE A 176 3.36 -1.69 4.10
CA PHE A 176 3.47 -0.77 5.25
C PHE A 176 2.76 -1.24 6.53
N VAL A 177 2.30 -2.49 6.54
CA VAL A 177 1.79 -3.21 7.70
C VAL A 177 2.58 -4.52 7.75
N PHE A 178 3.40 -4.70 8.79
CA PHE A 178 4.26 -5.87 8.90
C PHE A 178 3.55 -6.98 9.68
N ASP A 179 3.39 -8.14 9.05
CA ASP A 179 2.72 -9.31 9.60
C ASP A 179 3.68 -10.45 9.97
N HIS A 180 4.95 -10.12 10.24
CA HIS A 180 5.96 -11.12 10.61
C HIS A 180 5.52 -11.98 11.80
N SER A 181 4.94 -11.37 12.84
CA SER A 181 4.43 -12.10 14.00
C SER A 181 3.30 -13.09 13.66
N TRP A 182 2.44 -12.74 12.70
CA TRP A 182 1.38 -13.64 12.21
C TRP A 182 1.97 -14.77 11.37
N ALA A 183 2.92 -14.46 10.50
CA ALA A 183 3.61 -15.45 9.69
C ALA A 183 4.35 -16.47 10.56
N ASP A 184 5.12 -16.00 11.54
CA ASP A 184 5.88 -16.82 12.49
C ASP A 184 4.95 -17.73 13.30
N ALA A 185 3.80 -17.22 13.74
CA ALA A 185 2.79 -18.03 14.42
C ALA A 185 2.27 -19.15 13.51
N TYR A 186 1.84 -18.84 12.27
CA TYR A 186 1.36 -19.85 11.31
C TYR A 186 2.40 -20.94 11.07
N TYR A 187 3.66 -20.57 10.86
CA TYR A 187 4.75 -21.52 10.63
C TYR A 187 5.03 -22.38 11.87
N SER A 188 4.94 -21.80 13.07
CA SER A 188 5.08 -22.54 14.33
C SER A 188 3.97 -23.59 14.51
N TYR A 189 2.78 -23.34 13.95
CA TYR A 189 1.67 -24.30 13.89
C TYR A 189 1.70 -25.22 12.64
N GLY A 190 2.79 -25.23 11.86
CA GLY A 190 2.93 -26.07 10.67
C GLY A 190 2.08 -25.64 9.47
N SER A 191 1.48 -24.45 9.51
CA SER A 191 0.66 -23.88 8.45
C SER A 191 1.42 -22.82 7.66
N ARG A 192 1.05 -22.61 6.39
CA ARG A 192 1.64 -21.55 5.57
C ARG A 192 0.85 -20.27 5.72
N TYR A 193 1.53 -19.17 6.03
CA TYR A 193 0.89 -17.85 6.03
C TYR A 193 0.76 -17.26 4.62
N TYR A 194 1.77 -17.42 3.77
CA TYR A 194 1.72 -16.97 2.38
C TYR A 194 1.34 -18.12 1.42
N PRO A 195 0.61 -17.84 0.34
CA PRO A 195 0.13 -16.51 -0.03
C PRO A 195 -1.08 -16.04 0.81
N LYS A 196 -1.27 -14.72 0.87
CA LYS A 196 -2.46 -14.07 1.43
C LYS A 196 -3.05 -13.07 0.43
N TYR A 197 -4.32 -12.73 0.56
CA TYR A 197 -4.89 -11.62 -0.18
C TYR A 197 -4.67 -10.30 0.54
N GLN A 198 -4.37 -9.27 -0.24
CA GLN A 198 -4.12 -7.92 0.23
C GLN A 198 -4.90 -6.93 -0.63
N CYS A 199 -5.90 -6.31 -0.02
CA CYS A 199 -6.68 -5.22 -0.57
C CYS A 199 -6.06 -3.90 -0.09
N CYS A 200 -5.32 -3.25 -0.98
CA CYS A 200 -4.63 -2.00 -0.70
C CYS A 200 -4.17 -1.32 -2.00
N VAL A 201 -3.62 -0.11 -1.86
CA VAL A 201 -2.77 0.47 -2.91
C VAL A 201 -1.32 0.02 -2.67
N PRO A 202 -0.64 -0.60 -3.65
CA PRO A 202 0.75 -1.02 -3.48
C PRO A 202 1.66 0.15 -3.12
N PHE A 203 2.59 -0.11 -2.20
CA PHE A 203 3.61 0.83 -1.75
C PHE A 203 3.08 2.13 -1.14
N THR A 204 1.78 2.22 -0.80
CA THR A 204 1.09 3.48 -0.50
C THR A 204 0.24 3.38 0.78
N PRO A 205 0.72 3.86 1.93
CA PRO A 205 -0.01 3.80 3.20
C PRO A 205 -0.99 4.98 3.36
N VAL A 206 -1.86 5.22 2.38
CA VAL A 206 -2.81 6.34 2.40
C VAL A 206 -4.20 5.83 2.76
N THR A 207 -4.79 6.39 3.82
CA THR A 207 -6.16 6.05 4.24
C THR A 207 -7.18 6.46 3.17
N GLY A 208 -8.10 5.57 2.85
CA GLY A 208 -9.20 5.79 1.90
C GLY A 208 -10.01 4.51 1.70
N PRO A 209 -11.14 4.56 0.97
CA PRO A 209 -11.91 3.36 0.69
C PRO A 209 -11.08 2.33 -0.10
N ARG A 210 -11.43 1.06 0.05
CA ARG A 210 -10.82 -0.06 -0.68
C ARG A 210 -11.85 -0.86 -1.47
N ILE A 211 -13.11 -0.82 -1.07
CA ILE A 211 -14.24 -1.29 -1.85
C ILE A 211 -14.86 -0.05 -2.50
N LEU A 212 -14.59 0.15 -3.80
CA LEU A 212 -14.97 1.35 -4.54
C LEU A 212 -16.27 1.08 -5.28
N LEU A 213 -17.36 1.72 -4.88
CA LEU A 213 -18.69 1.44 -5.41
C LEU A 213 -19.26 2.68 -6.10
N ARG A 214 -19.98 2.46 -7.20
CA ARG A 214 -20.81 3.51 -7.81
C ARG A 214 -21.88 3.97 -6.82
N ASP A 215 -22.22 5.25 -6.88
CA ASP A 215 -23.25 5.82 -6.03
C ASP A 215 -24.62 5.40 -6.57
N SER A 216 -25.33 4.58 -5.80
CA SER A 216 -26.62 4.01 -6.20
C SER A 216 -27.44 3.63 -4.97
N LEU A 217 -28.76 3.45 -5.17
CA LEU A 217 -29.68 3.00 -4.14
C LEU A 217 -29.33 1.61 -3.56
N TYR A 218 -28.52 0.82 -4.27
CA TYR A 218 -28.13 -0.53 -3.88
C TYR A 218 -26.70 -0.60 -3.31
N LYS A 219 -26.02 0.54 -3.11
CA LYS A 219 -24.61 0.61 -2.70
C LYS A 219 -24.28 -0.28 -1.50
N ASP A 220 -25.12 -0.28 -0.46
CA ASP A 220 -24.90 -1.10 0.74
C ASP A 220 -25.07 -2.61 0.45
N GLN A 221 -26.01 -3.00 -0.41
CA GLN A 221 -26.16 -4.39 -0.84
C GLN A 221 -24.97 -4.83 -1.71
N VAL A 222 -24.50 -3.97 -2.61
CA VAL A 222 -23.31 -4.23 -3.43
C VAL A 222 -22.07 -4.38 -2.54
N PHE A 223 -21.94 -3.54 -1.51
CA PHE A 223 -20.87 -3.67 -0.51
C PHE A 223 -20.90 -5.04 0.15
N ASP A 224 -22.06 -5.48 0.63
CA ASP A 224 -22.24 -6.79 1.25
C ASP A 224 -21.88 -7.94 0.32
N ILE A 225 -22.34 -7.86 -0.94
CA ILE A 225 -22.02 -8.83 -1.99
C ILE A 225 -20.51 -8.91 -2.22
N VAL A 226 -19.83 -7.77 -2.32
CA VAL A 226 -18.37 -7.72 -2.52
C VAL A 226 -17.63 -8.28 -1.30
N VAL A 227 -18.07 -7.98 -0.08
CA VAL A 227 -17.48 -8.53 1.14
C VAL A 227 -17.62 -10.06 1.21
N ASP A 228 -18.79 -10.60 0.85
CA ASP A 228 -18.99 -12.05 0.80
C ASP A 228 -18.21 -12.70 -0.34
N ALA A 229 -18.07 -12.02 -1.48
CA ALA A 229 -17.21 -12.47 -2.56
C ALA A 229 -15.73 -12.54 -2.12
N LEU A 230 -15.23 -11.55 -1.37
CA LEU A 230 -13.88 -11.58 -0.78
C LEU A 230 -13.69 -12.77 0.17
N LYS A 231 -14.68 -13.10 1.01
CA LYS A 231 -14.65 -14.26 1.90
C LYS A 231 -14.63 -15.57 1.11
N ASN A 232 -15.51 -15.70 0.11
CA ASN A 232 -15.58 -16.87 -0.77
C ASN A 232 -14.27 -17.09 -1.51
N LEU A 233 -13.64 -16.01 -1.98
CA LEU A 233 -12.35 -16.05 -2.65
C LEU A 233 -11.26 -16.63 -1.75
N VAL A 234 -11.21 -16.24 -0.47
CA VAL A 234 -10.26 -16.81 0.51
C VAL A 234 -10.50 -18.30 0.71
N ALA A 235 -11.75 -18.72 0.84
CA ALA A 235 -12.11 -20.12 1.03
C ALA A 235 -11.75 -20.99 -0.20
N LYS A 236 -12.15 -20.56 -1.41
CA LYS A 236 -11.89 -21.29 -2.66
C LYS A 236 -10.39 -21.37 -2.99
N SER A 237 -9.64 -20.30 -2.76
CA SER A 237 -8.20 -20.25 -3.03
C SER A 237 -7.32 -20.93 -1.98
N GLN A 238 -7.90 -21.36 -0.85
CA GLN A 238 -7.20 -21.99 0.27
C GLN A 238 -5.99 -21.17 0.76
N VAL A 239 -6.13 -19.84 0.76
CA VAL A 239 -5.14 -18.92 1.33
C VAL A 239 -5.36 -18.74 2.83
N SER A 240 -4.34 -18.24 3.54
CA SER A 240 -4.41 -18.07 4.99
C SER A 240 -5.43 -17.01 5.42
N SER A 241 -5.50 -15.91 4.67
CA SER A 241 -6.20 -14.70 5.08
C SER A 241 -6.39 -13.72 3.93
N ILE A 242 -7.30 -12.77 4.15
CA ILE A 242 -7.39 -11.52 3.40
C ILE A 242 -7.27 -10.33 4.35
N HIS A 243 -6.60 -9.29 3.89
CA HIS A 243 -6.35 -8.07 4.63
C HIS A 243 -6.79 -6.87 3.81
N ILE A 244 -7.50 -5.93 4.43
CA ILE A 244 -7.89 -4.64 3.87
C ILE A 244 -7.17 -3.59 4.70
N THR A 245 -6.15 -2.94 4.14
CA THR A 245 -5.30 -2.00 4.89
C THR A 245 -5.50 -0.55 4.44
N PHE A 246 -5.46 0.34 5.43
CA PHE A 246 -5.72 1.77 5.28
C PHE A 246 -7.12 2.05 4.73
N SER A 247 -8.11 1.26 5.13
CA SER A 247 -9.53 1.46 4.83
C SER A 247 -10.05 2.75 5.46
N SER A 248 -11.14 3.30 4.93
CA SER A 248 -11.85 4.40 5.59
C SER A 248 -12.42 3.94 6.95
N GLU A 249 -12.69 4.88 7.86
CA GLU A 249 -13.26 4.54 9.17
C GLU A 249 -14.61 3.83 9.03
N ASN A 250 -15.48 4.33 8.15
CA ASN A 250 -16.79 3.72 7.89
C ASN A 250 -16.66 2.28 7.36
N GLU A 251 -15.77 2.07 6.39
CA GLU A 251 -15.47 0.74 5.85
C GLU A 251 -14.90 -0.20 6.93
N TRP A 252 -14.01 0.31 7.78
CA TRP A 252 -13.41 -0.44 8.88
C TRP A 252 -14.43 -0.89 9.94
N GLN A 253 -15.42 -0.04 10.26
CA GLN A 253 -16.52 -0.40 11.15
C GLN A 253 -17.44 -1.44 10.51
N ASN A 254 -17.86 -1.22 9.26
CA ASN A 254 -18.75 -2.15 8.55
C ASN A 254 -18.13 -3.54 8.38
N LEU A 255 -16.82 -3.61 8.08
CA LEU A 255 -16.10 -4.89 7.95
C LEU A 255 -16.04 -5.68 9.27
N LYS A 256 -16.03 -5.00 10.42
CA LYS A 256 -16.09 -5.66 11.74
C LYS A 256 -17.38 -6.43 11.93
N GLU A 257 -18.51 -5.80 11.60
CA GLU A 257 -19.84 -6.43 11.66
C GLU A 257 -19.95 -7.63 10.70
N LYS A 258 -19.11 -7.66 9.65
CA LYS A 258 -18.99 -8.77 8.71
C LYS A 258 -17.93 -9.81 9.10
N GLY A 259 -17.37 -9.73 10.31
CA GLY A 259 -16.50 -10.75 10.91
C GLY A 259 -14.99 -10.54 10.69
N PHE A 260 -14.56 -9.38 10.18
CA PHE A 260 -13.14 -9.05 10.10
C PHE A 260 -12.59 -8.60 11.46
N LEU A 261 -11.35 -8.98 11.74
CA LEU A 261 -10.58 -8.52 12.88
C LEU A 261 -10.03 -7.13 12.62
N GLN A 262 -10.30 -6.21 13.53
CA GLN A 262 -9.86 -4.84 13.43
C GLN A 262 -8.44 -4.65 14.01
N ARG A 263 -7.59 -3.92 13.28
CA ARG A 263 -6.25 -3.46 13.68
C ARG A 263 -6.15 -1.95 13.50
N ILE A 264 -5.50 -1.30 14.45
CA ILE A 264 -5.32 0.16 14.47
C ILE A 264 -3.83 0.51 14.37
N GLY A 265 -3.53 1.55 13.62
CA GLY A 265 -2.22 2.19 13.51
C GLY A 265 -2.32 3.71 13.62
N MET A 266 -1.17 4.34 13.84
CA MET A 266 -1.06 5.79 13.98
C MET A 266 -0.50 6.43 12.70
N GLN A 267 -1.09 7.54 12.28
CA GLN A 267 -0.60 8.39 11.20
C GLN A 267 -0.64 9.84 11.66
N TYR A 268 0.32 10.62 11.18
CA TYR A 268 0.37 12.06 11.41
C TYR A 268 -0.01 12.77 10.12
N HIS A 269 -1.01 13.64 10.22
CA HIS A 269 -1.47 14.47 9.12
C HIS A 269 -1.27 15.92 9.51
N TRP A 270 -0.85 16.74 8.54
CA TRP A 270 -0.87 18.18 8.68
C TRP A 270 -2.15 18.70 8.04
N SER A 271 -2.87 19.56 8.77
CA SER A 271 -4.07 20.22 8.26
C SER A 271 -3.83 21.71 8.18
N ASN A 272 -4.17 22.30 7.02
CA ASN A 272 -4.16 23.74 6.87
C ASN A 272 -5.32 24.34 7.69
N ARG A 273 -5.01 25.23 8.65
CA ARG A 273 -6.02 25.92 9.48
C ARG A 273 -6.46 27.24 8.84
N ASN A 274 -6.72 27.21 7.53
CA ASN A 274 -7.04 28.38 6.71
C ASN A 274 -5.93 29.45 6.67
N TYR A 275 -4.67 29.02 6.70
CA TYR A 275 -3.53 29.92 6.51
C TYR A 275 -3.51 30.47 5.09
N THR A 276 -3.40 31.79 4.95
CA THR A 276 -3.40 32.47 3.64
C THR A 276 -1.99 32.55 3.04
N CYS A 277 -0.99 32.53 3.91
CA CYS A 277 0.43 32.52 3.56
C CYS A 277 1.25 31.67 4.55
N PHE A 278 2.52 31.42 4.21
CA PHE A 278 3.43 30.62 5.04
C PHE A 278 3.73 31.29 6.40
N ASP A 279 3.75 32.61 6.47
CA ASP A 279 4.01 33.31 7.73
C ASP A 279 2.86 33.13 8.72
N ASP A 280 1.61 33.03 8.26
CA ASP A 280 0.46 32.72 9.13
C ASP A 280 0.67 31.37 9.84
N PHE A 281 1.09 30.34 9.10
CA PHE A 281 1.45 29.03 9.65
C PHE A 281 2.57 29.12 10.69
N LEU A 282 3.58 29.97 10.45
CA LEU A 282 4.68 30.16 11.40
C LEU A 282 4.25 30.91 12.68
N MET A 283 3.19 31.71 12.64
CA MET A 283 2.64 32.42 13.81
C MET A 283 2.01 31.46 14.82
N ASP A 284 1.43 30.35 14.36
CA ASP A 284 0.88 29.29 15.21
C ASP A 284 1.96 28.47 15.96
N MET A 285 3.24 28.65 15.61
CA MET A 285 4.34 27.93 16.24
C MET A 285 4.99 28.68 17.41
N LYS A 286 5.56 27.91 18.34
CA LYS A 286 6.50 28.43 19.35
C LYS A 286 7.66 29.16 18.67
N GLN A 287 8.10 30.27 19.26
CA GLN A 287 9.14 31.16 18.71
C GLN A 287 10.41 30.42 18.28
N SER A 288 10.87 29.45 19.09
CA SER A 288 12.06 28.65 18.77
C SER A 288 11.91 27.81 17.50
N LYS A 289 10.73 27.22 17.27
CA LYS A 289 10.43 26.44 16.07
C LYS A 289 10.32 27.33 14.84
N ARG A 290 9.61 28.46 14.95
CA ARG A 290 9.57 29.47 13.88
C ARG A 290 10.96 29.96 13.49
N LYS A 291 11.82 30.28 14.47
CA LYS A 291 13.20 30.71 14.21
C LYS A 291 14.01 29.64 13.47
N ASN A 292 13.86 28.38 13.88
CA ASN A 292 14.54 27.25 13.23
C ASN A 292 14.10 27.11 11.76
N ILE A 293 12.80 27.04 11.49
CA ILE A 293 12.28 26.93 10.11
C ILE A 293 12.80 28.07 9.24
N ARG A 294 12.75 29.32 9.72
CA ARG A 294 13.30 30.47 8.96
C ARG A 294 14.80 30.34 8.68
N GLN A 295 15.57 29.77 9.60
CA GLN A 295 17.00 29.50 9.37
C GLN A 295 17.20 28.36 8.36
N GLU A 296 16.40 27.30 8.40
CA GLU A 296 16.43 26.20 7.45
C GLU A 296 16.17 26.69 6.02
N ARG A 297 15.14 27.55 5.82
CA ARG A 297 14.85 28.12 4.50
C ARG A 297 15.96 29.04 3.99
N LYS A 298 16.54 29.86 4.86
CA LYS A 298 17.67 30.75 4.48
C LYS A 298 18.89 29.99 3.98
N LYS A 299 19.13 28.77 4.49
CA LYS A 299 20.24 27.92 4.02
C LYS A 299 20.10 27.54 2.55
N ILE A 300 18.88 27.44 2.02
CA ILE A 300 18.64 27.01 0.63
C ILE A 300 19.19 28.05 -0.35
N SER A 301 18.82 29.32 -0.16
CA SER A 301 19.36 30.42 -0.98
C SER A 301 20.87 30.60 -0.79
N ALA A 302 21.40 30.38 0.41
CA ALA A 302 22.84 30.44 0.66
C ALA A 302 23.65 29.32 -0.03
N GLN A 303 22.97 28.24 -0.47
CA GLN A 303 23.54 27.16 -1.26
C GLN A 303 23.36 27.37 -2.77
N ASN A 304 22.92 28.56 -3.22
CA ASN A 304 22.62 28.87 -4.63
C ASN A 304 21.59 27.91 -5.27
N LEU A 305 20.72 27.32 -4.45
CA LEU A 305 19.68 26.41 -4.92
C LEU A 305 18.41 27.18 -5.32
N THR A 306 17.87 26.84 -6.48
CA THR A 306 16.57 27.34 -6.93
C THR A 306 15.52 26.25 -6.80
N MET A 307 14.44 26.54 -6.07
CA MET A 307 13.31 25.62 -5.92
C MET A 307 12.28 25.87 -7.00
N LYS A 308 11.82 24.80 -7.67
CA LYS A 308 10.71 24.85 -8.64
C LYS A 308 9.64 23.83 -8.28
N ARG A 309 8.39 24.15 -8.59
CA ARG A 309 7.24 23.25 -8.48
C ARG A 309 6.75 22.99 -9.89
N LEU A 310 6.91 21.76 -10.36
CA LEU A 310 6.53 21.35 -11.70
C LEU A 310 5.27 20.50 -11.60
N ARG A 311 4.27 20.80 -12.43
CA ARG A 311 3.00 20.07 -12.47
C ARG A 311 2.69 19.61 -13.88
N GLY A 312 2.10 18.42 -14.00
CA GLY A 312 1.60 17.89 -15.28
C GLY A 312 2.61 18.04 -16.41
N ASN A 313 2.24 18.81 -17.45
CA ASN A 313 3.06 18.96 -18.65
C ASN A 313 4.41 19.68 -18.43
N GLU A 314 4.61 20.38 -17.30
CA GLU A 314 5.89 20.98 -16.94
C GLU A 314 6.94 19.92 -16.61
N ILE A 315 6.50 18.73 -16.16
CA ILE A 315 7.36 17.61 -15.80
C ILE A 315 7.76 16.83 -17.07
N LYS A 316 8.88 17.23 -17.65
CA LYS A 316 9.50 16.54 -18.80
C LYS A 316 10.24 15.24 -18.42
N ALA A 317 10.48 14.38 -19.41
CA ALA A 317 11.21 13.10 -19.27
C ALA A 317 12.54 13.20 -18.50
N LYS A 318 13.32 14.26 -18.74
CA LYS A 318 14.59 14.51 -18.01
C LYS A 318 14.41 14.57 -16.49
N HIS A 319 13.27 15.09 -16.01
CA HIS A 319 13.00 15.19 -14.58
C HIS A 319 12.73 13.82 -13.97
N TRP A 320 12.05 12.93 -14.69
CA TRP A 320 11.80 11.56 -14.24
C TRP A 320 13.08 10.75 -14.15
N ASP A 321 14.00 10.96 -15.08
CA ASP A 321 15.31 10.29 -15.08
C ASP A 321 16.17 10.73 -13.90
N SER A 322 16.27 12.04 -13.67
CA SER A 322 16.93 12.57 -12.49
C SER A 322 16.25 12.11 -11.20
N PHE A 323 14.92 12.15 -11.12
CA PHE A 323 14.18 11.74 -9.94
C PHE A 323 14.35 10.25 -9.61
N TYR A 324 14.40 9.38 -10.63
CA TYR A 324 14.67 7.97 -10.41
C TYR A 324 16.06 7.74 -9.79
N MET A 325 17.08 8.47 -10.24
CA MET A 325 18.40 8.44 -9.61
C MET A 325 18.35 8.87 -8.15
N PHE A 326 17.61 9.93 -7.84
CA PHE A 326 17.43 10.43 -6.47
C PHE A 326 16.70 9.44 -5.56
N TYR A 327 15.63 8.82 -6.08
CA TYR A 327 14.87 7.78 -5.40
C TYR A 327 15.78 6.61 -5.04
N ARG A 328 16.54 6.09 -6.01
CA ARG A 328 17.50 5.01 -5.79
C ARG A 328 18.56 5.34 -4.76
N ASN A 329 19.13 6.54 -4.81
CA ASN A 329 20.10 6.97 -3.82
C ASN A 329 19.51 6.93 -2.39
N THR A 330 18.24 7.28 -2.23
CA THR A 330 17.57 7.23 -0.92
C THR A 330 17.31 5.80 -0.45
N THR A 331 16.96 4.88 -1.36
CA THR A 331 16.74 3.47 -1.01
C THR A 331 18.05 2.75 -0.71
N ASP A 332 19.08 2.98 -1.53
CA ASP A 332 20.38 2.31 -1.42
C ASP A 332 21.09 2.68 -0.11
N ASN A 333 20.93 3.93 0.36
CA ASN A 333 21.47 4.39 1.64
C ASN A 333 20.66 3.95 2.87
N LYS A 334 19.47 3.36 2.69
CA LYS A 334 18.55 2.98 3.78
C LYS A 334 18.09 1.53 3.66
N TRP A 335 18.99 0.56 3.80
CA TRP A 335 18.71 -0.89 4.04
C TRP A 335 17.53 -1.53 3.28
N GLY A 336 17.14 -0.99 2.12
CA GLY A 336 15.86 -1.26 1.47
C GLY A 336 16.02 -1.45 -0.03
N SER A 337 15.25 -2.38 -0.60
CA SER A 337 15.19 -2.55 -2.06
C SER A 337 14.26 -1.50 -2.65
N PRO A 338 14.63 -0.84 -3.76
CA PRO A 338 13.68 -0.02 -4.51
C PRO A 338 12.53 -0.90 -5.01
N TYR A 339 11.30 -0.48 -4.72
CA TYR A 339 10.08 -1.15 -5.18
C TYR A 339 9.61 -0.64 -6.54
N LEU A 340 9.91 0.63 -6.84
CA LEU A 340 9.42 1.32 -8.02
C LEU A 340 10.49 1.36 -9.09
N THR A 341 10.12 1.04 -10.33
CA THR A 341 11.02 1.06 -11.49
C THR A 341 11.14 2.46 -12.07
N ARG A 342 12.06 2.65 -13.03
CA ARG A 342 12.17 3.94 -13.74
C ARG A 342 10.90 4.21 -14.54
N GLU A 343 10.39 3.17 -15.19
CA GLU A 343 9.21 3.18 -16.06
C GLU A 343 7.95 3.58 -15.29
N PHE A 344 7.86 3.24 -13.99
CA PHE A 344 6.76 3.67 -13.12
C PHE A 344 6.59 5.19 -13.14
N PHE A 345 7.69 5.93 -12.97
CA PHE A 345 7.65 7.40 -12.88
C PHE A 345 7.22 8.04 -14.20
N HIS A 346 7.72 7.51 -15.33
CA HIS A 346 7.31 7.97 -16.66
C HIS A 346 5.83 7.67 -16.94
N ASN A 347 5.38 6.44 -16.65
CA ASN A 347 3.99 6.02 -16.86
C ASN A 347 3.03 6.84 -16.00
N MET A 348 3.35 7.01 -14.71
CA MET A 348 2.56 7.80 -13.77
C MET A 348 2.44 9.26 -14.23
N GLY A 349 3.56 9.89 -14.61
CA GLY A 349 3.55 11.26 -15.12
C GLY A 349 2.69 11.42 -16.37
N SER A 350 2.76 10.48 -17.30
CA SER A 350 1.98 10.50 -18.54
C SER A 350 0.48 10.28 -18.32
N LYS A 351 0.10 9.39 -17.39
CA LYS A 351 -1.30 8.98 -17.19
C LYS A 351 -2.07 9.88 -16.23
N MET A 352 -1.38 10.47 -15.26
CA MET A 352 -2.03 11.23 -14.18
C MET A 352 -1.94 12.75 -14.38
N GLY A 353 -1.05 13.22 -15.24
CA GLY A 353 -0.95 14.63 -15.64
C GLY A 353 -0.94 15.59 -14.46
N ASP A 354 -1.94 16.46 -14.39
CA ASP A 354 -2.06 17.52 -13.38
C ASP A 354 -2.29 17.01 -11.95
N GLN A 355 -2.49 15.72 -11.74
CA GLN A 355 -2.53 15.12 -10.41
C GLN A 355 -1.12 14.89 -9.83
N VAL A 356 -0.07 15.11 -10.62
CA VAL A 356 1.33 14.89 -10.22
C VAL A 356 2.04 16.22 -10.00
N LEU A 357 2.71 16.32 -8.85
CA LEU A 357 3.52 17.48 -8.46
C LEU A 357 4.94 17.04 -8.11
N LEU A 358 5.90 17.61 -8.80
CA LEU A 358 7.33 17.42 -8.51
C LEU A 358 7.94 18.74 -8.03
N VAL A 359 8.35 18.78 -6.76
CA VAL A 359 9.15 19.88 -6.25
C VAL A 359 10.61 19.55 -6.51
N VAL A 360 11.31 20.33 -7.32
CA VAL A 360 12.72 20.11 -7.67
C VAL A 360 13.61 21.21 -7.11
N ALA A 361 14.87 20.86 -6.87
CA ALA A 361 15.93 21.80 -6.57
C ALA A 361 16.96 21.77 -7.69
N GLU A 362 17.37 22.95 -8.15
CA GLU A 362 18.37 23.13 -9.19
C GLU A 362 19.58 23.91 -8.64
N GLU A 363 20.77 23.46 -8.99
CA GLU A 363 22.03 24.19 -8.84
C GLU A 363 22.52 24.58 -10.25
N GLY A 364 22.37 25.86 -10.61
CA GLY A 364 22.49 26.27 -12.01
C GLY A 364 21.42 25.60 -12.87
N ASP A 365 21.85 24.84 -13.88
CA ASP A 365 20.96 24.06 -14.78
C ASP A 365 20.84 22.58 -14.39
N GLU A 366 21.52 22.14 -13.31
CA GLU A 366 21.54 20.74 -12.87
C GLU A 366 20.45 20.49 -11.82
N LEU A 367 19.63 19.46 -12.04
CA LEU A 367 18.70 18.96 -11.03
C LEU A 367 19.50 18.22 -9.96
N VAL A 368 19.39 18.66 -8.71
CA VAL A 368 20.15 18.08 -7.59
C VAL A 368 19.28 17.35 -6.56
N ALA A 369 17.97 17.62 -6.54
CA ALA A 369 17.03 16.90 -5.69
C ALA A 369 15.58 17.02 -6.17
N GLY A 370 14.71 16.16 -5.64
CA GLY A 370 13.28 16.24 -5.89
C GLY A 370 12.42 15.58 -4.83
N ALA A 371 11.20 16.12 -4.65
CA ALA A 371 10.12 15.57 -3.84
C ALA A 371 8.89 15.31 -4.73
N LEU A 372 8.46 14.05 -4.80
CA LEU A 372 7.26 13.64 -5.50
C LEU A 372 6.04 13.70 -4.57
N ASN A 373 5.00 14.35 -5.05
CA ASN A 373 3.71 14.49 -4.41
C ASN A 373 2.59 14.17 -5.42
N LEU A 374 1.46 13.66 -4.92
CA LEU A 374 0.22 13.60 -5.71
C LEU A 374 -0.82 14.55 -5.13
N ILE A 375 -1.63 15.15 -6.00
CA ILE A 375 -2.68 16.11 -5.66
C ILE A 375 -4.02 15.38 -5.70
N GLY A 376 -4.68 15.31 -4.55
CA GLY A 376 -6.07 14.86 -4.41
C GLY A 376 -7.08 16.01 -4.43
N GLY A 377 -8.30 15.74 -3.99
CA GLY A 377 -9.36 16.75 -3.91
C GLY A 377 -9.07 17.83 -2.86
N ASP A 378 -8.84 17.43 -1.61
CA ASP A 378 -8.58 18.31 -0.46
C ASP A 378 -7.18 18.14 0.15
N THR A 379 -6.38 17.22 -0.41
CA THR A 379 -5.15 16.74 0.21
C THR A 379 -4.01 16.67 -0.80
N ILE A 380 -2.83 17.17 -0.42
CA ILE A 380 -1.56 16.88 -1.11
C ILE A 380 -0.84 15.75 -0.38
N TYR A 381 -0.52 14.70 -1.12
CA TYR A 381 0.12 13.49 -0.59
C TYR A 381 1.61 13.49 -0.91
N GLY A 382 2.43 13.79 0.09
CA GLY A 382 3.89 13.63 0.00
C GLY A 382 4.29 12.16 0.00
N ARG A 383 5.11 11.74 -0.98
CA ARG A 383 5.41 10.32 -1.20
C ARG A 383 6.89 9.99 -1.12
N LEU A 384 7.68 10.53 -2.04
CA LEU A 384 9.06 10.14 -2.23
C LEU A 384 9.95 11.37 -2.27
N TRP A 385 11.15 11.22 -1.74
CA TRP A 385 12.20 12.22 -1.76
C TRP A 385 13.49 11.56 -2.18
N GLY A 386 14.33 12.33 -2.85
CA GLY A 386 15.75 12.04 -2.87
C GLY A 386 16.58 13.22 -3.35
N CYS A 387 17.89 13.06 -3.25
CA CYS A 387 18.86 13.99 -3.78
C CYS A 387 20.01 13.26 -4.45
N HIS A 388 20.84 14.01 -5.15
CA HIS A 388 22.05 13.53 -5.78
C HIS A 388 22.99 12.84 -4.75
N PRO A 389 23.61 11.69 -5.07
CA PRO A 389 24.46 10.93 -4.13
C PRO A 389 25.74 11.65 -3.73
N LYS A 390 26.26 12.54 -4.59
CA LYS A 390 27.60 13.12 -4.43
C LYS A 390 27.62 14.44 -3.63
N ALA A 391 26.48 14.89 -3.13
CA ALA A 391 26.37 16.20 -2.48
C ALA A 391 25.48 16.14 -1.25
N TYR A 392 25.86 16.91 -0.22
CA TYR A 392 25.09 17.08 0.99
C TYR A 392 24.43 18.46 0.99
N TYR A 393 23.10 18.48 0.99
CA TYR A 393 22.31 19.71 0.97
C TYR A 393 21.61 19.91 2.32
N PRO A 394 22.20 20.65 3.27
CA PRO A 394 21.58 20.90 4.57
C PRO A 394 20.20 21.53 4.41
N SER A 395 19.24 21.00 5.16
CA SER A 395 17.84 21.47 5.22
C SER A 395 17.01 21.32 3.93
N LEU A 396 17.58 20.81 2.83
CA LEU A 396 16.89 20.73 1.55
C LEU A 396 15.66 19.79 1.57
N HIS A 397 15.76 18.66 2.30
CA HIS A 397 14.63 17.77 2.52
C HIS A 397 13.43 18.50 3.15
N PHE A 398 13.67 19.38 4.12
CA PHE A 398 12.59 20.12 4.78
C PHE A 398 11.94 21.14 3.86
N GLU A 399 12.76 21.89 3.11
CA GLU A 399 12.26 22.85 2.13
C GLU A 399 11.37 22.17 1.08
N ALA A 400 11.86 21.10 0.46
CA ALA A 400 11.17 20.46 -0.64
C ALA A 400 9.95 19.62 -0.22
N CYS A 401 10.07 18.83 0.85
CA CYS A 401 9.01 17.90 1.26
C CYS A 401 7.91 18.56 2.11
N TYR A 402 8.18 19.70 2.75
CA TYR A 402 7.23 20.34 3.66
C TYR A 402 6.92 21.78 3.27
N TYR A 403 7.92 22.66 3.20
CA TYR A 403 7.65 24.10 3.10
C TYR A 403 7.13 24.53 1.74
N GLN A 404 7.67 23.97 0.67
CA GLN A 404 7.18 24.21 -0.69
C GLN A 404 5.76 23.66 -0.87
N VAL A 405 5.44 22.53 -0.26
CA VAL A 405 4.11 21.91 -0.35
C VAL A 405 3.07 22.67 0.48
N GLN A 406 3.41 23.10 1.70
CA GLN A 406 2.53 23.89 2.58
C GLN A 406 2.17 25.28 2.01
N GLN A 407 2.91 25.74 1.01
CA GLN A 407 2.65 26.98 0.30
C GLN A 407 1.71 26.81 -0.90
N LEU A 408 1.32 25.59 -1.23
CA LEU A 408 0.28 25.32 -2.22
C LEU A 408 -1.08 25.44 -1.55
N ARG A 409 -2.01 26.07 -2.27
CA ARG A 409 -3.40 26.24 -1.83
C ARG A 409 -4.24 25.09 -2.30
#